data_AF-A0A5J5T2F0-F1
#
_entry.id   AF-A0A5J5T2F0-F1
#
_cell.length_a   1.000
_cell.length_b   1.000
_cell.length_c   1.000
_cell.angle_alpha   90.00
_cell.angle_beta   90.00
_cell.angle_gamma   90.00
#
_symmetry.space_group_name_H-M   'P 1'
#
loop_
_entity.id
_entity.type
_entity.pdbx_description
1 polymer ?
#
loop_
_entity_poly.entity_id
_entity_poly.type
_entity_poly.pdbx_seq_one_letter_code
_entity_poly.pdbx_strand_id
1 'polypeptide(L)'
;MVLFDSSISPLTHSAKLSSPLLLSSLSHRPLRYAVLGAGFAGLSVAWHLLKESPKDLNLHIDLYDEMGIGGGASGVSGGLLHPYSPKVKLLWRGAECWKECMKLLSIAEQAVSSEEDFVSLSGEFDQDFGGILDRRRGIIRPATNMKTLNVLNDNAKNCLANCKIEIIDKNAAEKLVPHIHMPFNLAFYMPEAINVNSKYYLNALFLACQNIVKELSASSFGKKNLCLQKKSVYKLRELEGEYDAVIICLGAKADLLPELAGKLPLRTCRGVILHLQLPDKIGEDYPDHGPSILSDAWLAIKGNRSLYLGSTWEWKSRNSSSNVSTDEASDALQELLPKASAIYPGITSWSFAGARAGLRAMPPLTPHGSLPLLGCVNNILGNDLKCKYWLLGGLGSRGLLYHGWLGKLTAEAVLSCNEQIIPSELTSWKNKDSRP
;
A
#
# COMPACT_ATOMS: atom_id res chain seq x y z
N MET A 1 27.23 -56.88 29.94
CA MET A 1 26.97 -56.12 31.18
C MET A 1 26.16 -54.90 30.77
N VAL A 2 24.87 -54.95 31.13
CA VAL A 2 23.87 -53.87 31.15
C VAL A 2 23.42 -53.28 29.80
N LEU A 3 22.26 -53.77 29.37
CA LEU A 3 21.23 -53.10 28.58
C LEU A 3 20.53 -52.02 29.44
N PHE A 4 20.25 -50.85 28.87
CA PHE A 4 19.17 -49.93 29.26
C PHE A 4 18.75 -49.23 27.95
N ASP A 5 17.64 -49.61 27.33
CA ASP A 5 16.24 -49.35 27.65
C ASP A 5 15.80 -47.91 27.35
N SER A 6 14.70 -47.87 26.65
CA SER A 6 14.13 -46.79 25.87
C SER A 6 12.96 -46.15 26.60
N SER A 7 13.03 -44.86 26.91
CA SER A 7 11.86 -43.96 27.00
C SER A 7 12.26 -42.58 27.53
N ILE A 8 12.34 -41.56 26.66
CA ILE A 8 12.10 -40.17 27.08
C ILE A 8 11.21 -39.52 26.02
N SER A 9 10.02 -39.15 26.46
CA SER A 9 8.96 -38.47 25.74
C SER A 9 9.34 -37.03 25.38
N PRO A 10 8.85 -36.47 24.26
CA PRO A 10 8.98 -35.04 23.99
C PRO A 10 7.98 -34.27 24.84
N LEU A 11 8.50 -33.46 25.77
CA LEU A 11 7.75 -32.43 26.49
C LEU A 11 7.26 -31.39 25.47
N THR A 12 6.04 -31.58 24.99
CA THR A 12 5.25 -30.55 24.31
C THR A 12 4.90 -29.48 25.34
N HIS A 13 5.53 -28.31 25.25
CA HIS A 13 5.03 -27.10 25.91
C HIS A 13 3.75 -26.64 25.19
N SER A 14 2.64 -27.31 25.52
CA SER A 14 1.30 -26.78 25.32
C SER A 14 1.12 -25.63 26.33
N ALA A 15 1.46 -24.41 25.92
CA ALA A 15 0.97 -23.23 26.60
C ALA A 15 -0.56 -23.24 26.50
N LYS A 16 -1.20 -23.67 27.58
CA LYS A 16 -2.65 -23.59 27.76
C LYS A 16 -3.08 -22.16 27.47
N LEU A 17 -3.87 -21.97 26.41
CA LEU A 17 -4.68 -20.77 26.24
C LEU A 17 -5.49 -20.59 27.53
N SER A 18 -5.13 -19.57 28.30
CA SER A 18 -5.93 -19.09 29.42
C SER A 18 -7.26 -18.58 28.88
N SER A 19 -8.30 -19.40 29.07
CA SER A 19 -9.72 -19.11 29.24
C SER A 19 -10.32 -17.86 28.57
N PRO A 20 -11.39 -18.02 27.74
CA PRO A 20 -12.14 -16.92 27.15
C PRO A 20 -13.11 -16.34 28.20
N LEU A 21 -12.64 -15.44 29.05
CA LEU A 21 -13.50 -14.70 29.96
C LEU A 21 -13.69 -13.27 29.43
N LEU A 22 -14.82 -13.11 28.71
CA LEU A 22 -15.70 -11.92 28.58
C LEU A 22 -16.36 -11.81 27.18
N LEU A 23 -16.81 -12.92 26.60
CA LEU A 23 -17.77 -12.89 25.47
C LEU A 23 -19.16 -13.44 25.84
N SER A 24 -19.34 -13.92 27.07
CA SER A 24 -20.58 -14.51 27.55
C SER A 24 -21.35 -13.57 28.49
N SER A 25 -21.78 -12.43 27.97
CA SER A 25 -23.04 -11.73 28.26
C SER A 25 -22.91 -10.27 27.85
N LEU A 26 -23.93 -9.74 27.14
CA LEU A 26 -24.18 -8.33 26.80
C LEU A 26 -23.61 -7.84 25.46
N SER A 27 -24.21 -8.26 24.35
CA SER A 27 -25.23 -7.42 23.69
C SER A 27 -25.80 -8.13 22.44
N HIS A 28 -27.12 -8.05 22.22
CA HIS A 28 -27.74 -8.47 20.96
C HIS A 28 -27.39 -7.54 19.79
N ARG A 29 -26.63 -6.45 20.02
CA ARG A 29 -26.25 -5.52 18.97
C ARG A 29 -24.96 -6.01 18.29
N PRO A 30 -24.85 -5.87 16.96
CA PRO A 30 -23.61 -6.17 16.24
C PRO A 30 -22.44 -5.37 16.80
N LEU A 31 -21.22 -5.94 16.79
CA LEU A 31 -20.00 -5.15 16.96
C LEU A 31 -19.92 -4.13 15.84
N ARG A 32 -19.63 -2.88 16.17
CA ARG A 32 -19.54 -1.78 15.21
C ARG A 32 -18.13 -1.22 15.17
N TYR A 33 -17.50 -1.26 13.99
CA TYR A 33 -16.20 -0.64 13.75
C TYR A 33 -16.29 0.49 12.74
N ALA A 34 -15.64 1.61 13.03
CA ALA A 34 -15.42 2.68 12.06
C ALA A 34 -14.00 2.56 11.49
N VAL A 35 -13.86 2.52 10.17
CA VAL A 35 -12.55 2.59 9.49
C VAL A 35 -12.46 3.94 8.78
N LEU A 36 -11.50 4.77 9.16
CA LEU A 36 -11.38 6.14 8.67
C LEU A 36 -10.33 6.22 7.55
N GLY A 37 -10.79 6.32 6.31
CA GLY A 37 -9.98 6.43 5.09
C GLY A 37 -10.08 5.18 4.22
N ALA A 38 -10.48 5.34 2.96
CA ALA A 38 -10.69 4.25 2.00
C ALA A 38 -9.51 4.09 1.01
N GLY A 39 -8.28 4.34 1.48
CA GLY A 39 -7.05 4.07 0.75
C GLY A 39 -6.52 2.66 0.98
N PHE A 40 -5.23 2.44 0.67
CA PHE A 40 -4.57 1.14 0.84
C PHE A 40 -4.72 0.58 2.26
N ALA A 41 -4.49 1.42 3.28
CA ALA A 41 -4.57 1.02 4.69
C ALA A 41 -6.00 0.57 5.08
N GLY A 42 -7.00 1.44 4.89
CA GLY A 42 -8.34 1.16 5.39
C GLY A 42 -9.06 0.04 4.66
N LEU A 43 -8.87 -0.10 3.34
CA LEU A 43 -9.45 -1.23 2.61
C LEU A 43 -8.79 -2.56 2.97
N SER A 44 -7.48 -2.57 3.22
CA SER A 44 -6.81 -3.76 3.74
C SER A 44 -7.36 -4.14 5.12
N VAL A 45 -7.47 -3.19 6.05
CA VAL A 45 -8.06 -3.42 7.37
C VAL A 45 -9.49 -3.95 7.25
N ALA A 46 -10.34 -3.32 6.43
CA ALA A 46 -11.72 -3.74 6.25
C ALA A 46 -11.81 -5.18 5.72
N TRP A 47 -11.01 -5.52 4.71
CA TRP A 47 -10.93 -6.89 4.19
C TRP A 47 -10.55 -7.89 5.28
N HIS A 48 -9.48 -7.62 6.05
CA HIS A 48 -9.01 -8.53 7.08
C HIS A 48 -9.98 -8.63 8.26
N LEU A 49 -10.62 -7.53 8.69
CA LEU A 49 -11.67 -7.55 9.71
C LEU A 49 -12.84 -8.46 9.28
N LEU A 50 -13.28 -8.39 8.02
CA LEU A 50 -14.33 -9.25 7.49
C LEU A 50 -13.90 -10.72 7.39
N LYS A 51 -12.65 -10.96 6.95
CA LYS A 51 -12.14 -12.30 6.68
C LYS A 51 -11.76 -13.08 7.94
N GLU A 52 -11.18 -12.39 8.93
CA GLU A 52 -10.56 -13.00 10.11
C GLU A 52 -11.47 -12.98 11.34
N SER A 53 -12.53 -12.16 11.33
CA SER A 53 -13.55 -12.25 12.38
C SER A 53 -14.25 -13.62 12.37
N PRO A 54 -14.59 -14.18 13.55
CA PRO A 54 -15.36 -15.42 13.67
C PRO A 54 -16.61 -15.41 12.78
N LYS A 55 -16.97 -16.56 12.22
CA LYS A 55 -18.09 -16.68 11.27
C LYS A 55 -19.44 -16.34 11.91
N ASP A 56 -19.59 -16.67 13.18
CA ASP A 56 -20.76 -16.43 14.02
C ASP A 56 -20.84 -14.99 14.60
N LEU A 57 -19.80 -14.17 14.40
CA LEU A 57 -19.78 -12.80 14.89
C LEU A 57 -20.65 -11.88 14.03
N ASN A 58 -21.59 -11.19 14.68
CA ASN A 58 -22.30 -10.06 14.08
C ASN A 58 -21.36 -8.84 14.02
N LEU A 59 -20.99 -8.41 12.82
CA LEU A 59 -20.03 -7.33 12.60
C LEU A 59 -20.56 -6.31 11.59
N HIS A 60 -20.51 -5.03 11.94
CA HIS A 60 -20.84 -3.92 11.07
C HIS A 60 -19.63 -2.98 10.94
N ILE A 61 -19.19 -2.74 9.70
CA ILE A 61 -18.07 -1.85 9.41
C ILE A 61 -18.60 -0.64 8.64
N ASP A 62 -18.41 0.55 9.20
CA ASP A 62 -18.60 1.83 8.50
C ASP A 62 -17.24 2.34 8.02
N LEU A 63 -17.02 2.33 6.70
CA LEU A 63 -15.82 2.84 6.05
C LEU A 63 -16.04 4.31 5.66
N TYR A 64 -15.36 5.24 6.33
CA TYR A 64 -15.49 6.68 6.10
C TYR A 64 -14.44 7.18 5.12
N ASP A 65 -14.84 7.87 4.06
CA ASP A 65 -13.93 8.63 3.20
C ASP A 65 -14.69 9.73 2.45
N GLU A 66 -14.25 10.97 2.56
CA GLU A 66 -14.96 12.11 1.95
C GLU A 66 -14.92 12.09 0.40
N MET A 67 -13.86 11.54 -0.19
CA MET A 67 -13.69 11.45 -1.65
C MET A 67 -14.07 10.07 -2.19
N GLY A 68 -14.27 9.09 -1.31
CA GLY A 68 -14.55 7.70 -1.64
C GLY A 68 -13.30 6.87 -1.88
N ILE A 69 -13.50 5.64 -2.38
CA ILE A 69 -12.46 4.63 -2.54
C ILE A 69 -11.25 5.17 -3.30
N GLY A 70 -10.06 5.13 -2.70
CA GLY A 70 -8.83 5.61 -3.33
C GLY A 70 -8.86 7.09 -3.72
N GLY A 71 -9.60 7.94 -3.00
CA GLY A 71 -9.67 9.38 -3.27
C GLY A 71 -8.42 10.18 -2.86
N GLY A 72 -7.54 9.58 -2.05
CA GLY A 72 -6.29 10.19 -1.61
C GLY A 72 -5.04 9.68 -2.35
N ALA A 73 -3.87 9.82 -1.71
CA ALA A 73 -2.58 9.44 -2.28
C ALA A 73 -2.49 7.98 -2.76
N SER A 74 -3.28 7.06 -2.18
CA SER A 74 -3.33 5.67 -2.62
C SER A 74 -3.83 5.51 -4.06
N GLY A 75 -4.84 6.28 -4.48
CA GLY A 75 -5.36 6.21 -5.86
C GLY A 75 -4.47 6.91 -6.88
N VAL A 76 -3.61 7.84 -6.44
CA VAL A 76 -2.68 8.59 -7.31
C VAL A 76 -1.35 7.85 -7.51
N SER A 77 -1.09 6.81 -6.74
CA SER A 77 0.20 6.11 -6.73
C SER A 77 0.63 5.59 -8.11
N GLY A 78 1.93 5.62 -8.39
CA GLY A 78 2.50 5.13 -9.65
C GLY A 78 2.28 3.64 -9.90
N GLY A 79 1.98 2.84 -8.86
CA GLY A 79 1.67 1.41 -9.00
C GLY A 79 2.87 0.47 -9.02
N LEU A 80 4.10 0.99 -8.94
CA LEU A 80 5.32 0.19 -9.00
C LEU A 80 5.48 -0.66 -7.73
N LEU A 81 5.25 -1.97 -7.87
CA LEU A 81 5.21 -2.93 -6.78
C LEU A 81 6.39 -3.92 -6.86
N HIS A 82 7.26 -3.85 -5.87
CA HIS A 82 8.38 -4.76 -5.63
C HIS A 82 8.83 -4.65 -4.15
N PRO A 83 9.48 -5.68 -3.58
CA PRO A 83 9.81 -5.72 -2.14
C PRO A 83 11.17 -5.07 -1.78
N TYR A 84 11.74 -4.27 -2.67
CA TYR A 84 13.12 -3.80 -2.55
C TYR A 84 13.25 -2.30 -2.29
N SER A 85 14.30 -1.95 -1.56
CA SER A 85 14.76 -0.56 -1.39
C SER A 85 15.40 -0.02 -2.68
N PRO A 86 15.66 1.29 -2.78
CA PRO A 86 16.44 1.87 -3.89
C PRO A 86 17.86 1.28 -4.04
N LYS A 87 18.38 0.65 -2.99
CA LYS A 87 19.65 -0.08 -2.99
C LYS A 87 19.49 -1.57 -3.28
N VAL A 88 18.32 -1.99 -3.79
CA VAL A 88 18.02 -3.38 -4.19
C VAL A 88 18.06 -4.36 -2.99
N LYS A 89 18.18 -3.85 -1.76
CA LYS A 89 18.05 -4.61 -0.52
C LYS A 89 16.59 -4.93 -0.25
N LEU A 90 16.29 -6.16 0.16
CA LEU A 90 14.99 -6.56 0.69
C LEU A 90 14.58 -5.62 1.83
N LEU A 91 13.36 -5.10 1.76
CA LEU A 91 12.80 -4.22 2.80
C LEU A 91 12.54 -5.01 4.09
N TRP A 92 12.45 -4.31 5.23
CA TRP A 92 12.08 -4.94 6.50
C TRP A 92 10.71 -5.63 6.35
N ARG A 93 10.66 -6.91 6.72
CA ARG A 93 9.48 -7.78 6.52
C ARG A 93 8.96 -7.82 5.07
N GLY A 94 9.85 -7.56 4.11
CA GLY A 94 9.49 -7.47 2.69
C GLY A 94 8.89 -8.76 2.13
N ALA A 95 9.25 -9.93 2.68
CA ALA A 95 8.68 -11.21 2.29
C ALA A 95 7.20 -11.35 2.69
N GLU A 96 6.89 -11.03 3.94
CA GLU A 96 5.53 -11.05 4.48
C GLU A 96 4.65 -10.02 3.79
N CYS A 97 5.17 -8.81 3.58
CA CYS A 97 4.47 -7.76 2.86
C CYS A 97 4.21 -8.13 1.40
N TRP A 98 5.20 -8.66 0.69
CA TRP A 98 5.03 -9.15 -0.68
C TRP A 98 3.96 -10.23 -0.77
N LYS A 99 4.03 -11.24 0.10
CA LYS A 99 3.09 -12.36 0.12
C LYS A 99 1.64 -11.90 0.33
N GLU A 100 1.38 -11.10 1.36
CA GLU A 100 0.02 -10.63 1.63
C GLU A 100 -0.46 -9.61 0.59
N CYS A 101 0.42 -8.75 0.05
CA CYS A 101 0.07 -7.85 -1.05
C CYS A 101 -0.36 -8.63 -2.31
N MET A 102 0.42 -9.63 -2.73
CA MET A 102 0.10 -10.46 -3.88
C MET A 102 -1.20 -11.24 -3.69
N LYS A 103 -1.49 -11.67 -2.45
CA LYS A 103 -2.75 -12.30 -2.10
C LYS A 103 -3.94 -11.34 -2.26
N LEU A 104 -3.84 -10.11 -1.76
CA LEU A 104 -4.91 -9.11 -1.93
C LEU A 104 -5.12 -8.70 -3.38
N LEU A 105 -4.06 -8.61 -4.19
CA LEU A 105 -4.17 -8.42 -5.64
C LEU A 105 -4.97 -9.55 -6.29
N SER A 106 -4.64 -10.80 -5.98
CA SER A 106 -5.36 -11.96 -6.51
C SER A 106 -6.84 -11.98 -6.10
N ILE A 107 -7.15 -11.56 -4.86
CA ILE A 107 -8.53 -11.41 -4.38
C ILE A 107 -9.28 -10.33 -5.17
N ALA A 108 -8.63 -9.18 -5.41
CA ALA A 108 -9.21 -8.10 -6.18
C ALA A 108 -9.45 -8.51 -7.65
N GLU A 109 -8.51 -9.23 -8.27
CA GLU A 109 -8.66 -9.79 -9.62
C GLU A 109 -9.83 -10.77 -9.73
N GLN A 110 -9.99 -11.66 -8.74
CA GLN A 110 -11.10 -12.60 -8.69
C GLN A 110 -12.45 -11.90 -8.58
N ALA A 111 -12.54 -10.86 -7.74
CA ALA A 111 -13.78 -10.11 -7.55
C ALA A 111 -14.25 -9.42 -8.83
N VAL A 112 -13.32 -8.88 -9.63
CA VAL A 112 -13.63 -8.26 -10.91
C VAL A 112 -14.00 -9.29 -11.97
N SER A 113 -13.32 -10.44 -11.99
CA SER A 113 -13.61 -11.52 -12.96
C SER A 113 -15.02 -12.11 -12.81
N SER A 114 -15.63 -11.96 -11.62
CA SER A 114 -17.00 -12.39 -11.34
C SER A 114 -18.08 -11.34 -11.64
N GLU A 115 -17.72 -10.14 -12.07
CA GLU A 115 -18.64 -8.99 -12.21
C GLU A 115 -18.52 -8.38 -13.61
N GLU A 116 -19.45 -8.73 -14.50
CA GLU A 116 -19.43 -8.33 -15.92
C GLU A 116 -19.52 -6.80 -16.14
N ASP A 117 -20.12 -6.06 -15.19
CA ASP A 117 -20.34 -4.60 -15.27
C ASP A 117 -19.33 -3.75 -14.46
N PHE A 118 -18.24 -4.34 -13.95
CA PHE A 118 -17.31 -3.61 -13.07
C PHE A 118 -16.62 -2.42 -13.75
N VAL A 119 -16.36 -2.49 -15.06
CA VAL A 119 -15.72 -1.42 -15.84
C VAL A 119 -16.56 -0.13 -15.85
N SER A 120 -17.88 -0.24 -15.83
CA SER A 120 -18.80 0.90 -15.71
C SER A 120 -18.78 1.56 -14.32
N LEU A 121 -18.41 0.81 -13.27
CA LEU A 121 -18.39 1.29 -11.88
C LEU A 121 -17.09 2.02 -11.51
N SER A 122 -15.98 1.78 -12.22
CA SER A 122 -14.68 2.43 -11.96
C SER A 122 -14.59 3.90 -12.41
N GLY A 123 -15.58 4.41 -13.15
CA GLY A 123 -15.62 5.78 -13.67
C GLY A 123 -14.73 6.02 -14.89
N GLU A 124 -14.93 7.15 -15.58
CA GLU A 124 -14.34 7.48 -16.88
C GLU A 124 -12.79 7.54 -16.90
N PHE A 125 -12.14 7.65 -15.74
CA PHE A 125 -10.69 7.88 -15.63
C PHE A 125 -9.81 6.61 -15.66
N ASP A 126 -10.40 5.43 -15.83
CA ASP A 126 -9.67 4.14 -15.88
C ASP A 126 -9.43 3.60 -17.31
N GLN A 127 -9.84 4.34 -18.33
CA GLN A 127 -9.64 3.96 -19.73
C GLN A 127 -8.15 3.95 -20.14
N ASP A 128 -7.30 4.74 -19.47
CA ASP A 128 -5.86 4.87 -19.78
C ASP A 128 -5.03 3.58 -19.56
N PHE A 129 -5.54 2.66 -18.74
CA PHE A 129 -4.93 1.34 -18.47
C PHE A 129 -5.64 0.20 -19.21
N GLY A 130 -6.61 0.51 -20.07
CA GLY A 130 -7.43 -0.48 -20.78
C GLY A 130 -8.29 -1.34 -19.84
N GLY A 131 -8.64 -0.85 -18.65
CA GLY A 131 -9.41 -1.64 -17.66
C GLY A 131 -8.64 -2.81 -17.03
N ILE A 132 -7.30 -2.84 -17.16
CA ILE A 132 -6.47 -3.90 -16.60
C ILE A 132 -6.01 -3.50 -15.18
N LEU A 133 -6.14 -4.45 -14.24
CA LEU A 133 -5.77 -4.25 -12.83
C LEU A 133 -4.26 -4.07 -12.65
N ASP A 134 -3.45 -4.82 -13.38
CA ASP A 134 -2.00 -4.76 -13.28
C ASP A 134 -1.28 -5.16 -14.58
N ARG A 135 -0.02 -4.71 -14.70
CA ARG A 135 0.91 -5.12 -15.76
C ARG A 135 2.07 -5.89 -15.15
N ARG A 136 2.06 -7.20 -15.40
CA ARG A 136 3.09 -8.16 -14.99
C ARG A 136 4.15 -8.28 -16.08
N ARG A 137 4.95 -7.22 -16.22
CA ARG A 137 6.06 -7.10 -17.21
C ARG A 137 7.42 -6.86 -16.57
N GLY A 138 7.48 -6.87 -15.24
CA GLY A 138 8.69 -6.62 -14.49
C GLY A 138 9.01 -5.13 -14.32
N ILE A 139 10.07 -4.88 -13.55
CA ILE A 139 10.64 -3.55 -13.34
C ILE A 139 12.15 -3.62 -13.55
N ILE A 140 12.70 -2.73 -14.35
CA ILE A 140 14.15 -2.59 -14.56
C ILE A 140 14.69 -1.35 -13.83
N ARG A 141 15.80 -1.52 -13.12
CA ARG A 141 16.54 -0.44 -12.46
C ARG A 141 17.97 -0.37 -12.99
N PRO A 142 18.27 0.54 -13.93
CA PRO A 142 19.65 0.83 -14.32
C PRO A 142 20.48 1.29 -13.13
N ALA A 143 21.74 0.87 -13.06
CA ALA A 143 22.69 1.42 -12.12
C ALA A 143 23.05 2.85 -12.55
N THR A 144 22.83 3.81 -11.67
CA THR A 144 23.09 5.25 -11.93
C THR A 144 24.17 5.84 -11.03
N ASN A 145 24.73 5.04 -10.11
CA ASN A 145 25.81 5.51 -9.23
C ASN A 145 26.85 4.41 -8.95
N MET A 146 28.08 4.65 -9.41
CA MET A 146 29.22 3.76 -9.24
C MET A 146 29.50 3.45 -7.75
N LYS A 147 29.35 4.44 -6.86
CA LYS A 147 29.60 4.27 -5.41
C LYS A 147 28.68 3.24 -4.76
N THR A 148 27.50 3.00 -5.35
CA THR A 148 26.52 2.04 -4.82
C THR A 148 26.56 0.69 -5.52
N LEU A 149 27.37 0.50 -6.56
CA LEU A 149 27.32 -0.66 -7.43
C LEU A 149 27.63 -1.97 -6.68
N ASN A 150 28.69 -1.98 -5.86
CA ASN A 150 29.03 -3.15 -5.03
C ASN A 150 27.90 -3.50 -4.07
N VAL A 151 27.32 -2.50 -3.40
CA VAL A 151 26.20 -2.69 -2.46
C VAL A 151 24.96 -3.24 -3.18
N LEU A 152 24.65 -2.74 -4.38
CA LEU A 152 23.53 -3.23 -5.18
C LEU A 152 23.73 -4.70 -5.57
N ASN A 153 24.92 -5.06 -6.04
CA ASN A 153 25.27 -6.44 -6.41
C ASN A 153 25.16 -7.40 -5.22
N ASP A 154 25.68 -7.03 -4.06
CA ASP A 154 25.61 -7.88 -2.87
C ASP A 154 24.19 -8.02 -2.33
N ASN A 155 23.39 -6.95 -2.40
CA ASN A 155 21.98 -7.01 -2.02
C ASN A 155 21.15 -7.88 -2.96
N ALA A 156 21.41 -7.82 -4.28
CA ALA A 156 20.68 -8.60 -5.28
C ALA A 156 20.80 -10.12 -5.08
N LYS A 157 21.93 -10.59 -4.51
CA LYS A 157 22.14 -12.00 -4.14
C LYS A 157 21.16 -12.49 -3.06
N ASN A 158 20.62 -11.58 -2.25
CA ASN A 158 19.69 -11.88 -1.16
C ASN A 158 18.24 -11.51 -1.52
N CYS A 159 17.86 -11.72 -2.79
CA CYS A 159 16.51 -11.48 -3.27
C CYS A 159 15.51 -12.55 -2.82
N LEU A 160 14.22 -12.23 -2.86
CA LEU A 160 13.14 -13.19 -2.65
C LEU A 160 13.03 -14.15 -3.83
N ALA A 161 12.81 -15.43 -3.54
CA ALA A 161 12.63 -16.46 -4.56
C ALA A 161 11.42 -16.22 -5.49
N ASN A 162 10.38 -15.54 -4.99
CA ASN A 162 9.15 -15.22 -5.72
C ASN A 162 9.08 -13.76 -6.20
N CYS A 163 10.21 -13.05 -6.21
CA CYS A 163 10.40 -11.76 -6.87
C CYS A 163 11.90 -11.57 -7.07
N LYS A 164 12.51 -12.27 -8.02
CA LYS A 164 13.96 -12.36 -8.13
C LYS A 164 14.55 -11.04 -8.64
N ILE A 165 15.86 -10.91 -8.49
CA ILE A 165 16.63 -9.84 -9.10
C ILE A 165 17.65 -10.46 -10.02
N GLU A 166 17.49 -10.20 -11.31
CA GLU A 166 18.43 -10.53 -12.36
C GLU A 166 19.36 -9.34 -12.58
N ILE A 167 20.67 -9.59 -12.47
CA ILE A 167 21.68 -8.60 -12.83
C ILE A 167 21.95 -8.77 -14.32
N ILE A 168 21.61 -7.76 -15.11
CA ILE A 168 21.68 -7.82 -16.57
C ILE A 168 22.61 -6.75 -17.13
N ASP A 169 23.24 -7.08 -18.25
CA ASP A 169 24.09 -6.15 -19.00
C ASP A 169 23.27 -5.28 -19.97
N LYS A 170 23.98 -4.40 -20.69
CA LYS A 170 23.37 -3.52 -21.69
C LYS A 170 22.62 -4.28 -22.79
N ASN A 171 23.19 -5.36 -23.32
CA ASN A 171 22.60 -6.10 -24.44
C ASN A 171 21.29 -6.78 -24.02
N ALA A 172 21.25 -7.35 -22.81
CA ALA A 172 20.03 -7.93 -22.26
C ALA A 172 18.97 -6.87 -21.96
N ALA A 173 19.37 -5.71 -21.44
CA ALA A 173 18.45 -4.62 -21.16
C ALA A 173 17.87 -3.98 -22.42
N GLU A 174 18.66 -3.79 -23.49
CA GLU A 174 18.18 -3.24 -24.77
C GLU A 174 17.15 -4.15 -25.45
N LYS A 175 17.19 -5.47 -25.19
CA LYS A 175 16.14 -6.40 -25.64
C LYS A 175 14.81 -6.19 -24.91
N LEU A 176 14.83 -5.71 -23.66
CA LEU A 176 13.63 -5.43 -22.86
C LEU A 176 13.09 -4.02 -23.12
N VAL A 177 14.00 -3.05 -23.21
CA VAL A 177 13.70 -1.63 -23.43
C VAL A 177 14.66 -1.09 -24.49
N PRO A 178 14.25 -1.02 -25.76
CA PRO A 178 15.07 -0.48 -26.83
C PRO A 178 15.59 0.92 -26.49
N HIS A 179 16.86 1.15 -26.81
CA HIS A 179 17.55 2.43 -26.57
C HIS A 179 17.63 2.88 -25.11
N ILE A 180 17.47 1.97 -24.14
CA ILE A 180 17.71 2.29 -22.73
C ILE A 180 19.16 2.72 -22.51
N HIS A 181 19.35 3.84 -21.81
CA HIS A 181 20.66 4.31 -21.40
C HIS A 181 21.04 3.69 -20.04
N MET A 182 22.22 3.08 -20.00
CA MET A 182 22.77 2.43 -18.81
C MET A 182 24.18 2.95 -18.52
N PRO A 183 24.31 3.96 -17.63
CA PRO A 183 25.59 4.64 -17.40
C PRO A 183 26.76 3.71 -17.03
N PHE A 184 26.46 2.59 -16.36
CA PHE A 184 27.47 1.61 -15.92
C PHE A 184 27.31 0.23 -16.58
N ASN A 185 26.61 0.14 -17.72
CA ASN A 185 26.32 -1.11 -18.44
C ASN A 185 25.74 -2.23 -17.55
N LEU A 186 25.05 -1.85 -16.46
CA LEU A 186 24.49 -2.77 -15.47
C LEU A 186 23.08 -2.33 -15.06
N ALA A 187 22.14 -3.27 -15.01
CA ALA A 187 20.79 -3.04 -14.50
C ALA A 187 20.34 -4.21 -13.61
N PHE A 188 19.40 -3.90 -12.71
CA PHE A 188 18.75 -4.84 -11.82
C PHE A 188 17.31 -5.02 -12.29
N TYR A 189 17.04 -6.15 -12.94
CA TYR A 189 15.74 -6.50 -13.48
C TYR A 189 14.98 -7.40 -12.52
N MET A 190 13.71 -7.06 -12.27
CA MET A 190 12.81 -7.80 -11.39
C MET A 190 11.64 -8.30 -12.24
N PRO A 191 11.72 -9.50 -12.84
CA PRO A 191 10.71 -9.99 -13.78
C PRO A 191 9.32 -10.15 -13.15
N GLU A 192 9.24 -10.54 -11.88
CA GLU A 192 7.95 -10.70 -11.18
C GLU A 192 7.42 -9.42 -10.55
N ALA A 193 8.15 -8.30 -10.67
CA ALA A 193 7.64 -7.01 -10.22
C ALA A 193 6.51 -6.50 -11.14
N ILE A 194 5.61 -5.69 -10.58
CA ILE A 194 4.32 -5.40 -11.21
C ILE A 194 4.07 -3.89 -11.21
N ASN A 195 3.39 -3.40 -12.24
CA ASN A 195 2.79 -2.06 -12.24
C ASN A 195 1.27 -2.18 -12.05
N VAL A 196 0.79 -1.82 -10.86
CA VAL A 196 -0.63 -1.91 -10.47
C VAL A 196 -1.38 -0.62 -10.83
N ASN A 197 -2.55 -0.75 -11.43
CA ASN A 197 -3.51 0.34 -11.48
C ASN A 197 -4.11 0.55 -10.09
N SER A 198 -3.56 1.51 -9.35
CA SER A 198 -3.85 1.64 -7.92
C SER A 198 -5.31 2.01 -7.62
N LYS A 199 -5.93 2.87 -8.44
CA LYS A 199 -7.33 3.26 -8.24
C LYS A 199 -8.26 2.09 -8.55
N TYR A 200 -8.06 1.43 -9.70
CA TYR A 200 -8.82 0.24 -10.09
C TYR A 200 -8.69 -0.89 -9.07
N TYR A 201 -7.47 -1.18 -8.61
CA TYR A 201 -7.20 -2.17 -7.57
C TYR A 201 -7.95 -1.87 -6.26
N LEU A 202 -8.00 -0.61 -5.82
CA LEU A 202 -8.73 -0.25 -4.59
C LEU A 202 -10.24 -0.43 -4.74
N ASN A 203 -10.81 -0.06 -5.89
CA ASN A 203 -12.21 -0.34 -6.20
C ASN A 203 -12.48 -1.86 -6.23
N ALA A 204 -11.59 -2.63 -6.84
CA ALA A 204 -11.71 -4.08 -6.94
C ALA A 204 -11.61 -4.76 -5.57
N LEU A 205 -10.72 -4.28 -4.69
CA LEU A 205 -10.62 -4.77 -3.31
C LEU A 205 -11.87 -4.40 -2.50
N PHE A 206 -12.46 -3.21 -2.72
CA PHE A 206 -13.74 -2.86 -2.08
C PHE A 206 -14.87 -3.77 -2.55
N LEU A 207 -14.94 -4.08 -3.86
CA LEU A 207 -15.89 -5.07 -4.39
C LEU A 207 -15.68 -6.44 -3.74
N ALA A 208 -14.43 -6.88 -3.58
CA ALA A 208 -14.14 -8.14 -2.87
C ALA A 208 -14.69 -8.13 -1.43
N CYS A 209 -14.55 -7.01 -0.71
CA CYS A 209 -15.14 -6.84 0.62
C CYS A 209 -16.68 -6.92 0.59
N GLN A 210 -17.33 -6.40 -0.44
CA GLN A 210 -18.78 -6.54 -0.60
C GLN A 210 -19.19 -7.98 -0.92
N ASN A 211 -18.43 -8.69 -1.75
CA ASN A 211 -18.70 -10.08 -2.12
C ASN A 211 -18.59 -11.01 -0.92
N ILE A 212 -17.55 -10.89 -0.09
CA ILE A 212 -17.44 -11.71 1.13
C ILE A 212 -18.57 -11.41 2.13
N VAL A 213 -19.07 -10.16 2.20
CA VAL A 213 -20.24 -9.81 3.01
C VAL A 213 -21.50 -10.50 2.48
N LYS A 214 -21.73 -10.51 1.16
CA LYS A 214 -22.86 -11.21 0.52
C LYS A 214 -22.78 -12.72 0.77
N GLU A 215 -21.62 -13.33 0.57
CA GLU A 215 -21.37 -14.77 0.80
C GLU A 215 -21.66 -15.18 2.25
N LEU A 216 -21.16 -14.39 3.21
CA LEU A 216 -21.37 -14.67 4.63
C LEU A 216 -22.82 -14.42 5.06
N SER A 217 -23.50 -13.45 4.45
CA SER A 217 -24.93 -13.17 4.72
C SER A 217 -25.87 -14.24 4.18
N ALA A 218 -25.46 -14.98 3.14
CA ALA A 218 -26.21 -16.13 2.63
C ALA A 218 -26.09 -17.36 3.55
N SER A 219 -25.13 -17.37 4.47
CA SER A 219 -24.95 -18.44 5.44
C SER A 219 -25.79 -18.18 6.70
N SER A 220 -26.25 -19.24 7.38
CA SER A 220 -27.00 -19.14 8.64
C SER A 220 -26.17 -18.68 9.85
N PHE A 221 -24.98 -18.13 9.63
CA PHE A 221 -24.05 -17.66 10.66
C PHE A 221 -24.24 -16.15 10.93
N GLY A 222 -23.33 -15.53 11.70
CA GLY A 222 -23.43 -14.14 12.12
C GLY A 222 -23.54 -13.18 10.93
N LYS A 223 -24.34 -12.12 11.10
CA LYS A 223 -24.57 -11.12 10.05
C LYS A 223 -23.40 -10.15 9.98
N LYS A 224 -22.74 -10.08 8.81
CA LYS A 224 -21.71 -9.08 8.51
C LYS A 224 -22.27 -7.99 7.60
N ASN A 225 -21.88 -6.74 7.81
CA ASN A 225 -22.25 -5.61 6.96
C ASN A 225 -21.05 -4.69 6.73
N LEU A 226 -21.01 -4.07 5.56
CA LEU A 226 -20.03 -3.05 5.18
C LEU A 226 -20.76 -1.89 4.51
N CYS A 227 -20.55 -0.66 5.01
CA CYS A 227 -21.11 0.55 4.43
C CYS A 227 -20.01 1.57 4.13
N LEU A 228 -20.02 2.14 2.92
CA LEU A 228 -19.16 3.28 2.57
C LEU A 228 -19.88 4.58 2.93
N GLN A 229 -19.33 5.32 3.87
CA GLN A 229 -19.79 6.62 4.29
C GLN A 229 -18.97 7.70 3.57
N LYS A 230 -19.54 8.33 2.54
CA LYS A 230 -18.91 9.43 1.80
C LYS A 230 -18.96 10.75 2.59
N LYS A 231 -18.25 10.79 3.71
CA LYS A 231 -18.30 11.87 4.70
C LYS A 231 -16.94 12.06 5.37
N SER A 232 -16.59 13.31 5.65
CA SER A 232 -15.45 13.69 6.49
C SER A 232 -15.73 13.46 7.97
N VAL A 233 -14.76 12.92 8.69
CA VAL A 233 -14.74 12.85 10.16
C VAL A 233 -13.78 13.92 10.67
N TYR A 234 -14.30 14.87 11.44
CA TYR A 234 -13.53 16.04 11.88
C TYR A 234 -12.95 15.89 13.29
N LYS A 235 -13.60 15.07 14.14
CA LYS A 235 -13.18 14.78 15.51
C LYS A 235 -13.40 13.30 15.81
N LEU A 236 -12.42 12.64 16.40
CA LEU A 236 -12.53 11.23 16.78
C LEU A 236 -13.60 10.99 17.86
N ARG A 237 -13.80 11.98 18.72
CA ARG A 237 -14.78 11.90 19.82
C ARG A 237 -16.24 11.91 19.34
N GLU A 238 -16.51 12.33 18.10
CA GLU A 238 -17.87 12.30 17.54
C GLU A 238 -18.37 10.86 17.26
N LEU A 239 -17.46 9.89 17.27
CA LEU A 239 -17.73 8.47 17.06
C LEU A 239 -17.85 7.69 18.38
N GLU A 240 -17.60 8.33 19.53
CA GLU A 240 -17.69 7.66 20.84
C GLU A 240 -19.12 7.22 21.15
N GLY A 241 -19.26 6.00 21.67
CA GLY A 241 -20.55 5.42 22.06
C GLY A 241 -21.34 4.83 20.89
N GLU A 242 -20.98 5.13 19.64
CA GLU A 242 -21.54 4.48 18.46
C GLU A 242 -20.76 3.22 18.07
N TYR A 243 -19.43 3.27 18.20
CA TYR A 243 -18.51 2.22 17.77
C TYR A 243 -17.79 1.58 18.95
N ASP A 244 -17.47 0.30 18.82
CA ASP A 244 -16.65 -0.44 19.78
C ASP A 244 -15.15 -0.22 19.50
N ALA A 245 -14.79 0.04 18.24
CA ALA A 245 -13.47 0.48 17.85
C ALA A 245 -13.47 1.42 16.64
N VAL A 246 -12.51 2.35 16.60
CA VAL A 246 -12.24 3.26 15.49
C VAL A 246 -10.82 3.03 14.99
N ILE A 247 -10.67 2.70 13.70
CA ILE A 247 -9.39 2.43 13.06
C ILE A 247 -9.05 3.58 12.12
N ILE A 248 -7.98 4.31 12.43
CA ILE A 248 -7.57 5.55 11.79
C ILE A 248 -6.59 5.24 10.66
N CYS A 249 -7.04 5.40 9.41
CA CYS A 249 -6.30 5.11 8.18
C CYS A 249 -6.24 6.33 7.23
N LEU A 250 -6.29 7.55 7.79
CA LEU A 250 -6.48 8.82 7.06
C LEU A 250 -5.25 9.33 6.30
N GLY A 251 -4.13 8.58 6.29
CA GLY A 251 -2.89 9.00 5.65
C GLY A 251 -2.41 10.36 6.17
N ALA A 252 -2.12 11.30 5.26
CA ALA A 252 -1.65 12.65 5.62
C ALA A 252 -2.70 13.48 6.36
N LYS A 253 -3.98 13.14 6.26
CA LYS A 253 -5.08 13.86 6.94
C LYS A 253 -5.22 13.47 8.41
N ALA A 254 -4.50 12.46 8.89
CA ALA A 254 -4.50 12.12 10.32
C ALA A 254 -4.06 13.29 11.21
N ASP A 255 -3.16 14.14 10.73
CA ASP A 255 -2.69 15.35 11.45
C ASP A 255 -3.71 16.50 11.42
N LEU A 256 -4.81 16.39 10.67
CA LEU A 256 -5.92 17.35 10.68
C LEU A 256 -6.92 17.09 11.80
N LEU A 257 -6.90 15.88 12.40
CA LEU A 257 -7.72 15.57 13.55
C LEU A 257 -7.16 16.31 14.79
N PRO A 258 -7.95 17.15 15.47
CA PRO A 258 -7.47 17.91 16.63
C PRO A 258 -6.83 17.04 17.71
N GLU A 259 -7.33 15.82 17.89
CA GLU A 259 -6.84 14.91 18.91
C GLU A 259 -5.46 14.30 18.59
N LEU A 260 -5.04 14.30 17.31
CA LEU A 260 -3.77 13.75 16.83
C LEU A 260 -2.79 14.81 16.30
N ALA A 261 -3.27 16.03 16.03
CA ALA A 261 -2.49 17.13 15.47
C ALA A 261 -1.21 17.38 16.29
N GLY A 262 -0.05 17.31 15.62
CA GLY A 262 1.27 17.49 16.24
C GLY A 262 1.72 16.39 17.19
N LYS A 263 0.96 15.29 17.33
CA LYS A 263 1.28 14.16 18.22
C LYS A 263 1.83 12.95 17.48
N LEU A 264 1.64 12.87 16.16
CA LEU A 264 2.19 11.81 15.32
C LEU A 264 3.52 12.26 14.71
N PRO A 265 4.57 11.41 14.69
CA PRO A 265 5.86 11.74 14.06
C PRO A 265 5.80 11.62 12.52
N LEU A 266 4.77 12.19 11.91
CA LEU A 266 4.56 12.15 10.46
C LEU A 266 5.03 13.45 9.81
N ARG A 267 5.63 13.31 8.64
CA ARG A 267 5.97 14.43 7.75
C ARG A 267 5.12 14.33 6.50
N THR A 268 4.61 15.45 6.03
CA THR A 268 3.88 15.48 4.75
C THR A 268 4.83 15.67 3.58
N CYS A 269 4.54 14.98 2.48
CA CYS A 269 5.24 15.17 1.21
C CYS A 269 4.26 15.02 0.04
N ARG A 270 4.00 16.12 -0.66
CA ARG A 270 3.24 16.10 -1.91
C ARG A 270 4.15 15.62 -3.04
N GLY A 271 3.60 14.82 -3.94
CA GLY A 271 4.30 14.38 -5.14
C GLY A 271 3.38 14.47 -6.34
N VAL A 272 3.85 15.18 -7.36
CA VAL A 272 3.19 15.30 -8.67
C VAL A 272 3.66 14.17 -9.57
N ILE A 273 2.72 13.58 -10.29
CA ILE A 273 2.92 12.55 -11.29
C ILE A 273 2.35 13.09 -12.61
N LEU A 274 3.14 12.95 -13.66
CA LEU A 274 2.79 13.34 -15.02
C LEU A 274 2.27 12.13 -15.77
N HIS A 275 1.25 12.33 -16.57
CA HIS A 275 0.77 11.39 -17.56
C HIS A 275 1.31 11.81 -18.92
N LEU A 276 2.03 10.90 -19.57
CA LEU A 276 2.60 11.10 -20.89
C LEU A 276 1.98 10.10 -21.86
N GLN A 277 1.70 10.57 -23.07
CA GLN A 277 1.14 9.79 -24.16
C GLN A 277 2.05 9.89 -25.39
N LEU A 278 2.28 8.77 -26.05
CA LEU A 278 3.01 8.73 -27.31
C LEU A 278 2.07 9.17 -28.45
N PRO A 279 2.40 10.22 -29.24
CA PRO A 279 1.53 10.70 -30.32
C PRO A 279 1.42 9.73 -31.49
N ASP A 280 0.21 9.49 -32.03
CA ASP A 280 -0.09 8.45 -33.06
C ASP A 280 0.74 8.56 -34.35
N LYS A 281 1.26 9.75 -34.63
CA LYS A 281 2.21 10.00 -35.73
C LYS A 281 3.57 9.28 -35.57
N ILE A 282 3.90 8.81 -34.37
CA ILE A 282 5.10 8.03 -34.09
C ILE A 282 4.74 6.55 -34.27
N GLY A 283 5.32 5.93 -35.31
CA GLY A 283 5.05 4.55 -35.68
C GLY A 283 5.73 3.49 -34.82
N GLU A 284 6.70 3.89 -33.98
CA GLU A 284 7.32 3.00 -33.00
C GLU A 284 6.61 3.11 -31.65
N ASP A 285 6.21 1.97 -31.10
CA ASP A 285 5.54 1.84 -29.81
C ASP A 285 6.54 1.49 -28.68
N TYR A 286 6.17 1.77 -27.43
CA TYR A 286 6.85 1.12 -26.32
C TYR A 286 6.58 -0.39 -26.36
N PRO A 287 7.58 -1.26 -26.14
CA PRO A 287 7.39 -2.70 -26.28
C PRO A 287 6.26 -3.26 -25.40
N ASP A 288 5.41 -4.13 -25.95
CA ASP A 288 4.30 -4.79 -25.24
C ASP A 288 4.75 -5.51 -23.97
N HIS A 289 5.92 -6.13 -24.06
CA HIS A 289 6.55 -6.87 -22.98
C HIS A 289 7.54 -6.05 -22.15
N GLY A 290 7.67 -4.75 -22.44
CA GLY A 290 8.63 -3.88 -21.79
C GLY A 290 8.29 -3.66 -20.30
N PRO A 291 9.31 -3.71 -19.41
CA PRO A 291 9.13 -3.47 -17.98
C PRO A 291 8.91 -1.99 -17.66
N SER A 292 8.43 -1.69 -16.45
CA SER A 292 8.53 -0.32 -15.94
C SER A 292 9.95 0.03 -15.53
N ILE A 293 10.32 1.32 -15.55
CA ILE A 293 11.70 1.76 -15.31
C ILE A 293 11.78 2.49 -13.96
N LEU A 294 12.71 2.08 -13.10
CA LEU A 294 12.92 2.67 -11.78
C LEU A 294 14.28 3.39 -11.71
N SER A 295 14.27 4.72 -11.76
CA SER A 295 15.44 5.58 -11.57
C SER A 295 15.08 6.78 -10.66
N ASP A 296 15.84 7.87 -10.71
CA ASP A 296 15.59 9.12 -9.99
C ASP A 296 14.21 9.71 -10.33
N ALA A 297 13.80 9.57 -11.60
CA ALA A 297 12.41 9.60 -12.00
C ALA A 297 12.01 8.20 -12.50
N TRP A 298 10.86 7.71 -12.06
CA TRP A 298 10.33 6.42 -12.45
C TRP A 298 9.32 6.55 -13.58
N LEU A 299 9.28 5.54 -14.45
CA LEU A 299 8.32 5.42 -15.55
C LEU A 299 7.46 4.18 -15.29
N ALA A 300 6.21 4.41 -14.94
CA ALA A 300 5.22 3.36 -14.76
C ALA A 300 4.43 3.18 -16.06
N ILE A 301 4.81 2.18 -16.84
CA ILE A 301 4.26 1.89 -18.17
C ILE A 301 2.82 1.38 -18.04
N LYS A 302 1.85 2.11 -18.60
CA LYS A 302 0.40 1.83 -18.53
C LYS A 302 -0.09 1.10 -19.77
N GLY A 303 0.52 1.43 -20.91
CA GLY A 303 0.37 0.74 -22.18
C GLY A 303 1.53 1.10 -23.10
N ASN A 304 1.50 0.60 -24.32
CA ASN A 304 2.56 0.84 -25.30
C ASN A 304 2.72 2.33 -25.66
N ARG A 305 1.65 3.10 -25.46
CA ARG A 305 1.55 4.52 -25.83
C ARG A 305 1.13 5.40 -24.65
N SER A 306 1.09 4.85 -23.43
CA SER A 306 0.69 5.58 -22.23
C SER A 306 1.56 5.21 -21.03
N LEU A 307 2.06 6.20 -20.30
CA LEU A 307 2.82 5.96 -19.08
C LEU A 307 2.62 7.08 -18.06
N TYR A 308 2.90 6.77 -16.79
CA TYR A 308 3.08 7.77 -15.75
C TYR A 308 4.55 7.98 -15.44
N LEU A 309 4.94 9.24 -15.31
CA LEU A 309 6.27 9.69 -14.94
C LEU A 309 6.19 10.35 -13.56
N GLY A 310 7.02 9.90 -12.61
CA GLY A 310 7.01 10.53 -11.31
C GLY A 310 8.22 10.29 -10.43
N SER A 311 8.23 10.83 -9.21
CA SER A 311 7.36 11.92 -8.77
C SER A 311 8.22 13.05 -8.23
N THR A 312 7.69 14.28 -8.23
CA THR A 312 8.30 15.39 -7.48
C THR A 312 8.22 15.14 -5.96
N TRP A 313 8.89 16.01 -5.18
CA TRP A 313 8.95 15.91 -3.72
C TRP A 313 8.84 17.28 -3.04
N GLU A 314 7.61 17.71 -2.77
CA GLU A 314 7.33 18.93 -2.01
C GLU A 314 7.09 18.58 -0.53
N TRP A 315 8.13 18.73 0.29
CA TRP A 315 8.08 18.48 1.74
C TRP A 315 7.31 19.56 2.49
N LYS A 316 6.68 19.19 3.61
CA LYS A 316 5.88 20.08 4.48
C LYS A 316 4.62 20.66 3.81
N SER A 317 4.29 20.22 2.60
CA SER A 317 3.05 20.58 1.92
C SER A 317 1.83 20.20 2.76
N ARG A 318 0.81 21.05 2.75
CA ARG A 318 -0.52 20.76 3.31
C ARG A 318 -1.57 20.55 2.21
N ASN A 319 -1.17 20.69 0.95
CA ASN A 319 -2.08 20.56 -0.19
C ASN A 319 -2.39 19.07 -0.46
N SER A 320 -3.59 18.66 -0.03
CA SER A 320 -4.12 17.31 -0.20
C SER A 320 -4.96 17.12 -1.46
N SER A 321 -5.13 18.16 -2.29
CA SER A 321 -5.89 18.09 -3.54
C SER A 321 -5.21 17.17 -4.54
N SER A 322 -5.98 16.35 -5.26
CA SER A 322 -5.46 15.58 -6.39
C SER A 322 -5.21 16.45 -7.63
N ASN A 323 -5.83 17.61 -7.69
CA ASN A 323 -5.71 18.54 -8.81
C ASN A 323 -4.33 19.21 -8.80
N VAL A 324 -3.80 19.41 -10.00
CA VAL A 324 -2.50 20.04 -10.27
C VAL A 324 -2.75 21.22 -11.20
N SER A 325 -2.22 22.39 -10.85
CA SER A 325 -2.34 23.59 -11.70
C SER A 325 -1.41 23.47 -12.92
N THR A 326 -1.65 24.30 -13.94
CA THR A 326 -0.77 24.36 -15.13
C THR A 326 0.67 24.68 -14.76
N ASP A 327 0.88 25.59 -13.80
CA ASP A 327 2.22 25.96 -13.33
C ASP A 327 2.89 24.80 -12.59
N GLU A 328 2.17 24.14 -11.67
CA GLU A 328 2.69 22.99 -10.92
C GLU A 328 3.02 21.81 -11.86
N ALA A 329 2.22 21.59 -12.92
CA ALA A 329 2.51 20.60 -13.95
C ALA A 329 3.74 20.97 -14.79
N SER A 330 3.90 22.25 -15.12
CA SER A 330 5.06 22.76 -15.87
C SER A 330 6.36 22.62 -15.08
N ASP A 331 6.34 22.95 -13.79
CA ASP A 331 7.47 22.76 -12.88
C ASP A 331 7.83 21.27 -12.76
N ALA A 332 6.82 20.40 -12.63
CA ALA A 332 7.04 18.96 -12.58
C ALA A 332 7.64 18.42 -13.89
N LEU A 333 7.22 18.93 -15.07
CA LEU A 333 7.82 18.58 -16.36
C LEU A 333 9.29 18.98 -16.42
N GLN A 334 9.62 20.21 -16.02
CA GLN A 334 10.99 20.71 -15.99
C GLN A 334 11.88 19.91 -15.04
N GLU A 335 11.34 19.45 -13.91
CA GLU A 335 12.09 18.65 -12.94
C GLU A 335 12.28 17.19 -13.39
N LEU A 336 11.23 16.55 -13.90
CA LEU A 336 11.19 15.09 -14.09
C LEU A 336 11.65 14.65 -15.48
N LEU A 337 11.37 15.43 -16.52
CA LEU A 337 11.70 15.02 -17.90
C LEU A 337 13.21 14.85 -18.12
N PRO A 338 14.10 15.73 -17.63
CA PRO A 338 15.55 15.52 -17.75
C PRO A 338 16.05 14.26 -17.03
N LYS A 339 15.47 13.93 -15.87
CA LYS A 339 15.82 12.72 -15.11
C LYS A 339 15.38 11.45 -15.85
N ALA A 340 14.20 11.49 -16.48
CA ALA A 340 13.67 10.40 -17.28
C ALA A 340 14.50 10.20 -18.57
N SER A 341 14.79 11.28 -19.30
CA SER A 341 15.50 11.21 -20.58
C SER A 341 16.96 10.78 -20.43
N ALA A 342 17.56 11.02 -19.27
CA ALA A 342 18.88 10.47 -18.92
C ALA A 342 18.92 8.92 -18.92
N ILE A 343 17.78 8.25 -18.74
CA ILE A 343 17.69 6.78 -18.71
C ILE A 343 16.94 6.22 -19.91
N TYR A 344 15.89 6.90 -20.37
CA TYR A 344 15.11 6.50 -21.54
C TYR A 344 14.97 7.71 -22.48
N PRO A 345 15.97 7.97 -23.35
CA PRO A 345 15.99 9.15 -24.22
C PRO A 345 14.74 9.31 -25.10
N GLY A 346 14.13 8.18 -25.50
CA GLY A 346 12.89 8.15 -26.28
C GLY A 346 11.71 8.87 -25.61
N ILE A 347 11.74 9.09 -24.28
CA ILE A 347 10.71 9.82 -23.55
C ILE A 347 10.48 11.25 -24.06
N THR A 348 11.48 11.86 -24.69
CA THR A 348 11.41 13.22 -25.25
C THR A 348 10.44 13.33 -26.42
N SER A 349 10.06 12.20 -27.03
CA SER A 349 9.06 12.14 -28.10
C SER A 349 7.62 11.99 -27.57
N TRP A 350 7.45 11.82 -26.26
CA TRP A 350 6.14 11.67 -25.62
C TRP A 350 5.56 13.05 -25.30
N SER A 351 4.25 13.18 -25.42
CA SER A 351 3.52 14.43 -25.14
C SER A 351 2.85 14.39 -23.77
N PHE A 352 2.77 15.55 -23.12
CA PHE A 352 2.04 15.70 -21.87
C PHE A 352 0.53 15.53 -22.10
N ALA A 353 -0.09 14.64 -21.33
CA ALA A 353 -1.52 14.37 -21.36
C ALA A 353 -2.25 14.84 -20.08
N GLY A 354 -1.54 14.94 -18.95
CA GLY A 354 -2.13 15.43 -17.71
C GLY A 354 -1.21 15.29 -16.51
N ALA A 355 -1.65 15.78 -15.35
CA ALA A 355 -0.91 15.65 -14.09
C ALA A 355 -1.86 15.43 -12.91
N ARG A 356 -1.38 14.71 -11.90
CA ARG A 356 -2.09 14.48 -10.63
C ARG A 356 -1.10 14.51 -9.47
N ALA A 357 -1.60 14.78 -8.27
CA ALA A 357 -0.77 14.81 -7.09
C ALA A 357 -1.35 14.04 -5.91
N GLY A 358 -0.47 13.47 -5.09
CA GLY A 358 -0.82 12.80 -3.85
C GLY A 358 -0.05 13.37 -2.68
N LEU A 359 -0.75 13.62 -1.56
CA LEU A 359 -0.12 14.01 -0.30
C LEU A 359 0.21 12.77 0.55
N ARG A 360 1.50 12.47 0.68
CA ARG A 360 1.98 11.30 1.45
C ARG A 360 2.20 11.67 2.91
N ALA A 361 1.79 10.79 3.82
CA ALA A 361 2.28 10.76 5.18
C ALA A 361 3.55 9.92 5.23
N MET A 362 4.70 10.57 5.42
CA MET A 362 6.00 9.94 5.52
C MET A 362 6.32 9.69 7.00
N PRO A 363 6.61 8.45 7.40
CA PRO A 363 6.98 8.13 8.78
C PRO A 363 8.44 8.52 9.06
N PRO A 364 8.88 8.50 10.32
CA PRO A 364 10.28 8.81 10.65
C PRO A 364 11.21 7.76 10.05
N LEU A 365 12.47 8.14 9.84
CA LEU A 365 13.50 7.21 9.42
C LEU A 365 14.02 6.45 10.65
N THR A 366 14.02 5.12 10.58
CA THR A 366 14.58 4.23 11.61
C THR A 366 15.75 3.43 11.02
N PRO A 367 16.54 2.68 11.82
CA PRO A 367 17.52 1.74 11.30
C PRO A 367 16.96 0.69 10.33
N HIS A 368 15.67 0.37 10.45
CA HIS A 368 14.95 -0.54 9.56
C HIS A 368 14.33 0.16 8.34
N GLY A 369 14.53 1.48 8.22
CA GLY A 369 13.94 2.32 7.19
C GLY A 369 12.74 3.13 7.69
N SER A 370 12.00 3.71 6.76
CA SER A 370 10.79 4.50 7.05
C SER A 370 9.59 3.57 7.25
N LEU A 371 9.44 3.06 8.47
CA LEU A 371 8.38 2.10 8.83
C LEU A 371 7.06 2.81 9.18
N PRO A 372 5.90 2.29 8.73
CA PRO A 372 4.60 2.87 9.07
C PRO A 372 4.30 2.81 10.57
N LEU A 373 3.35 3.65 11.02
CA LEU A 373 2.94 3.77 12.41
C LEU A 373 1.71 2.91 12.66
N LEU A 374 1.81 1.92 13.57
CA LEU A 374 0.68 1.12 14.03
C LEU A 374 0.42 1.27 15.54
N GLY A 375 -0.80 0.96 15.95
CA GLY A 375 -1.14 0.65 17.33
C GLY A 375 -2.27 1.47 17.93
N CYS A 376 -2.66 1.11 19.15
CA CYS A 376 -3.69 1.77 19.95
C CYS A 376 -3.25 3.17 20.39
N VAL A 377 -4.06 4.18 20.10
CA VAL A 377 -3.75 5.59 20.39
C VAL A 377 -4.54 6.14 21.58
N ASN A 378 -5.18 5.29 22.37
CA ASN A 378 -5.96 5.72 23.54
C ASN A 378 -5.16 6.63 24.49
N ASN A 379 -3.90 6.28 24.77
CA ASN A 379 -3.01 7.09 25.63
C ASN A 379 -2.76 8.51 25.08
N ILE A 380 -2.91 8.72 23.77
CA ILE A 380 -2.75 10.03 23.10
C ILE A 380 -4.05 10.85 23.19
N LEU A 381 -5.20 10.17 23.24
CA LEU A 381 -6.54 10.76 23.29
C LEU A 381 -7.01 11.10 24.71
N GLY A 382 -6.39 10.49 25.72
CA GLY A 382 -6.63 10.75 27.14
C GLY A 382 -7.48 9.67 27.83
N ASN A 383 -7.99 9.98 29.01
CA ASN A 383 -8.81 9.08 29.83
C ASN A 383 -10.29 9.11 29.37
N ASP A 384 -11.10 8.22 29.95
CA ASP A 384 -12.56 8.16 29.81
C ASP A 384 -13.09 7.91 28.38
N LEU A 385 -12.34 7.14 27.58
CA LEU A 385 -12.74 6.76 26.23
C LEU A 385 -13.78 5.63 26.27
N LYS A 386 -14.87 5.81 25.53
CA LYS A 386 -15.95 4.82 25.41
C LYS A 386 -15.67 3.70 24.40
N CYS A 387 -14.58 3.81 23.64
CA CYS A 387 -14.17 2.81 22.65
C CYS A 387 -12.63 2.75 22.48
N LYS A 388 -12.15 1.79 21.67
CA LYS A 388 -10.72 1.68 21.34
C LYS A 388 -10.39 2.41 20.04
N TYR A 389 -9.29 3.15 20.03
CA TYR A 389 -8.77 3.83 18.85
C TYR A 389 -7.45 3.19 18.41
N TRP A 390 -7.36 2.84 17.14
CA TRP A 390 -6.20 2.20 16.53
C TRP A 390 -5.72 3.04 15.35
N LEU A 391 -4.41 3.09 15.12
CA LEU A 391 -3.79 3.79 14.00
C LEU A 391 -3.15 2.77 13.05
N LEU A 392 -3.35 2.96 11.76
CA LEU A 392 -2.50 2.46 10.68
C LEU A 392 -2.20 3.64 9.75
N GLY A 393 -1.05 4.28 9.95
CA GLY A 393 -0.68 5.52 9.28
C GLY A 393 0.76 5.54 8.79
N GLY A 394 1.15 6.58 8.06
CA GLY A 394 2.56 6.74 7.65
C GLY A 394 3.04 5.72 6.64
N LEU A 395 2.20 5.25 5.71
CA LEU A 395 2.59 4.27 4.69
C LEU A 395 3.65 4.80 3.68
N GLY A 396 3.83 6.13 3.61
CA GLY A 396 4.84 6.77 2.75
C GLY A 396 4.78 6.37 1.27
N SER A 397 5.95 6.21 0.65
CA SER A 397 6.11 5.81 -0.76
C SER A 397 6.02 4.30 -1.01
N ARG A 398 5.78 3.51 0.04
CA ARG A 398 5.74 2.04 -0.02
C ARG A 398 4.39 1.48 0.44
N GLY A 399 3.36 2.31 0.46
CA GLY A 399 2.03 1.92 0.94
C GLY A 399 1.42 0.75 0.19
N LEU A 400 1.62 0.65 -1.13
CA LEU A 400 1.15 -0.46 -1.95
C LEU A 400 1.83 -1.80 -1.60
N LEU A 401 3.04 -1.80 -1.05
CA LEU A 401 3.69 -3.05 -0.60
C LEU A 401 3.22 -3.42 0.81
N TYR A 402 3.20 -2.44 1.70
CA TYR A 402 3.01 -2.70 3.13
C TYR A 402 1.54 -2.93 3.52
N HIS A 403 0.57 -2.41 2.77
CA HIS A 403 -0.83 -2.36 3.23
C HIS A 403 -1.43 -3.71 3.53
N GLY A 404 -1.12 -4.75 2.74
CA GLY A 404 -1.70 -6.08 2.94
C GLY A 404 -1.37 -6.63 4.33
N TRP A 405 -0.08 -6.79 4.62
CA TRP A 405 0.36 -7.35 5.90
C TRP A 405 0.06 -6.43 7.09
N LEU A 406 0.20 -5.11 6.94
CA LEU A 406 -0.07 -4.18 8.05
C LEU A 406 -1.57 -4.03 8.34
N GLY A 407 -2.42 -4.12 7.33
CA GLY A 407 -3.87 -4.16 7.52
C GLY A 407 -4.31 -5.44 8.23
N LYS A 408 -3.70 -6.58 7.89
CA LYS A 408 -3.87 -7.84 8.62
C LYS A 408 -3.51 -7.72 10.10
N LEU A 409 -2.30 -7.29 10.43
CA LEU A 409 -1.85 -7.13 11.82
C LEU A 409 -2.77 -6.18 12.61
N THR A 410 -3.23 -5.11 11.97
CA THR A 410 -4.15 -4.15 12.59
C THR A 410 -5.51 -4.79 12.86
N ALA A 411 -6.06 -5.54 11.91
CA ALA A 411 -7.33 -6.24 12.07
C ALA A 411 -7.25 -7.31 13.17
N GLU A 412 -6.19 -8.11 13.20
CA GLU A 412 -5.94 -9.09 14.27
C GLU A 412 -5.91 -8.40 15.64
N ALA A 413 -5.19 -7.28 15.76
CA ALA A 413 -5.02 -6.55 17.02
C ALA A 413 -6.34 -5.92 17.51
N VAL A 414 -7.14 -5.40 16.57
CA VAL A 414 -8.48 -4.86 16.85
C VAL A 414 -9.42 -5.96 17.33
N LEU A 415 -9.48 -7.09 16.61
CA LEU A 415 -10.37 -8.21 16.94
C LEU A 415 -10.03 -8.86 18.28
N SER A 416 -8.74 -9.01 18.59
CA SER A 416 -8.29 -9.57 19.87
C SER A 416 -8.15 -8.52 20.97
N CYS A 417 -8.41 -7.24 20.68
CA CYS A 417 -8.14 -6.10 21.56
C CYS A 417 -6.73 -6.15 22.20
N ASN A 418 -5.72 -6.58 21.43
CA ASN A 418 -4.37 -6.84 21.94
C ASN A 418 -3.31 -6.22 21.02
N GLU A 419 -2.68 -5.14 21.48
CA GLU A 419 -1.60 -4.47 20.76
C GLU A 419 -0.30 -5.30 20.71
N GLN A 420 -0.08 -6.22 21.67
CA GLN A 420 1.19 -6.93 21.81
C GLN A 420 1.50 -7.89 20.64
N ILE A 421 0.52 -8.16 19.77
CA ILE A 421 0.75 -8.94 18.55
C ILE A 421 1.43 -8.12 17.44
N ILE A 422 1.39 -6.78 17.54
CA ILE A 422 2.01 -5.89 16.56
C ILE A 422 3.52 -5.85 16.85
N PRO A 423 4.38 -6.10 15.84
CA PRO A 423 5.83 -5.98 16.00
C PRO A 423 6.24 -4.62 16.60
N SER A 424 7.17 -4.66 17.56
CA SER A 424 7.61 -3.48 18.31
C SER A 424 8.14 -2.35 17.44
N GLU A 425 8.74 -2.67 16.30
CA GLU A 425 9.27 -1.71 15.33
C GLU A 425 8.18 -0.80 14.76
N LEU A 426 6.93 -1.26 14.72
CA LEU A 426 5.77 -0.52 14.23
C LEU A 426 5.02 0.25 15.33
N THR A 427 5.30 -0.01 16.61
CA THR A 427 4.69 0.68 17.77
C THR A 427 5.68 1.55 18.54
N SER A 428 6.98 1.40 18.29
CA SER A 428 8.08 2.10 18.98
C SER A 428 7.98 3.63 18.90
N TRP A 429 7.35 4.16 17.84
CA TRP A 429 7.10 5.58 17.64
C TRP A 429 6.33 6.26 18.80
N LYS A 430 5.65 5.49 19.64
CA LYS A 430 4.95 5.99 20.83
C LYS A 430 5.90 6.32 21.98
N ASN A 431 7.12 5.79 21.97
CA ASN A 431 8.10 6.05 23.00
C ASN A 431 8.60 7.50 22.86
N LYS A 432 8.57 8.26 23.95
CA LYS A 432 8.93 9.69 23.93
C LYS A 432 10.39 9.92 23.52
N ASP A 433 11.27 8.95 23.78
CA ASP A 433 12.71 9.00 23.49
C ASP A 433 13.07 8.69 22.02
N SER A 434 12.09 8.33 21.20
CA SER A 434 12.27 8.09 19.75
C SER A 434 11.90 9.29 18.87
N ARG A 435 11.71 10.48 19.46
CA ARG A 435 11.62 11.73 18.71
C ARG A 435 13.04 12.25 18.46
N PRO A 436 13.45 12.47 17.20
CA PRO A 436 14.77 13.01 16.88
C PRO A 436 14.96 14.43 17.40
#